data_AF-A0A812YSL2-F1
#
_entry.id   AF-A0A812YSL2-F1
#
_cell.length_a   1.000
_cell.length_b   1.000
_cell.length_c   1.000
_cell.angle_alpha   90.00
_cell.angle_beta   90.00
_cell.angle_gamma   90.00
#
_symmetry.space_group_name_H-M   'P 1'
#
loop_
_entity.id
_entity.type
_entity.pdbx_description
1 polymer ?
#
loop_
_entity_poly.entity_id
_entity_poly.type
_entity_poly.pdbx_seq_one_letter_code
_entity_poly.pdbx_strand_id
1 'polypeptide(L)'
;MGLWEETILEQIVPYSHVLMTDPVAKVRAKALHVLGCALTAVTQLPISHAGLFVEYIFPQLTSMMSGMDNEPMVLLSVAQNLGVLATQSLRFAELAVAARPTAQAGNTPKAE
;
A
#
# COMPACT_ATOMS: atom_id res chain seq x y z
N MET A 1 -15.45 -7.30 -1.90
CA MET A 1 -14.59 -6.25 -2.42
C MET A 1 -15.33 -5.55 -3.54
N GLY A 2 -15.42 -4.22 -3.49
CA GLY A 2 -16.00 -3.45 -4.59
C GLY A 2 -15.04 -3.36 -5.77
N LEU A 3 -15.58 -3.06 -6.94
CA LEU A 3 -14.80 -2.89 -8.17
C LEU A 3 -13.75 -1.78 -8.06
N TRP A 4 -13.99 -0.79 -7.19
CA TRP A 4 -13.05 0.31 -7.03
C TRP A 4 -11.83 -0.10 -6.20
N GLU A 5 -11.97 -0.93 -5.15
CA GLU A 5 -10.82 -1.44 -4.39
C GLU A 5 -9.88 -2.22 -5.30
N GLU A 6 -10.46 -3.06 -6.15
CA GLU A 6 -9.74 -3.88 -7.12
C GLU A 6 -8.99 -2.99 -8.11
N THR A 7 -9.67 -1.98 -8.64
CA THR A 7 -9.04 -0.97 -9.51
C THR A 7 -7.87 -0.27 -8.81
N ILE A 8 -7.99 0.08 -7.54
CA ILE A 8 -6.90 0.74 -6.81
C ILE A 8 -5.71 -0.20 -6.64
N LEU A 9 -5.94 -1.42 -6.17
CA LEU A 9 -4.89 -2.38 -5.85
C LEU A 9 -4.21 -2.93 -7.11
N GLU A 10 -4.97 -3.23 -8.16
CA GLU A 10 -4.47 -3.91 -9.36
C GLU A 10 -4.06 -2.96 -10.48
N GLN A 11 -4.52 -1.70 -10.45
CA GLN A 11 -4.19 -0.72 -11.49
C GLN A 11 -3.49 0.50 -10.90
N ILE A 12 -4.13 1.23 -9.98
CA ILE A 12 -3.59 2.50 -9.48
C ILE A 12 -2.24 2.31 -8.79
N VAL A 13 -2.08 1.27 -7.98
CA VAL A 13 -0.82 0.96 -7.30
C VAL A 13 0.31 0.68 -8.30
N PRO A 14 0.19 -0.26 -9.27
CA PRO A 14 1.21 -0.46 -10.30
C PRO A 14 1.50 0.77 -11.16
N TYR A 15 0.47 1.52 -11.58
CA TYR A 15 0.68 2.74 -12.35
C TYR A 15 1.43 3.81 -11.56
N SER A 16 1.07 4.00 -10.28
CA SER A 16 1.76 4.95 -9.41
C SER A 16 3.23 4.58 -9.24
N HIS A 17 3.55 3.29 -9.11
CA HIS A 17 4.94 2.83 -9.01
C HIS A 17 5.77 3.19 -10.25
N VAL A 18 5.23 2.97 -11.46
CA VAL A 18 5.91 3.38 -12.70
C VAL A 18 6.14 4.90 -12.72
N LEU A 19 5.15 5.69 -12.30
CA LEU A 19 5.29 7.15 -12.25
C LEU A 19 6.24 7.63 -11.14
N MET A 20 6.45 6.84 -10.09
CA MET A 20 7.41 7.13 -9.02
C MET A 20 8.87 6.93 -9.45
N THR A 21 9.12 6.34 -10.63
CA THR A 21 10.45 6.24 -11.25
C THR A 21 10.61 7.16 -12.48
N ASP A 22 9.63 8.02 -12.75
CA ASP A 22 9.67 8.97 -13.88
C ASP A 22 10.87 9.92 -13.78
N PRO A 23 11.52 10.29 -14.90
CA PRO A 23 12.66 11.22 -14.88
C PRO A 23 12.32 12.60 -14.29
N VAL A 24 11.07 13.04 -14.33
CA VAL A 24 10.63 14.34 -13.82
C VAL A 24 10.24 14.24 -12.34
N ALA A 25 10.95 14.93 -11.42
CA ALA A 25 10.64 14.90 -9.98
C ALA A 25 9.20 15.26 -9.64
N LYS A 26 8.61 16.23 -10.35
CA LYS A 26 7.23 16.64 -10.11
C LYS A 26 6.25 15.49 -10.36
N VAL A 27 6.53 14.63 -11.34
CA VAL A 27 5.74 13.43 -11.62
C VAL A 27 5.91 12.43 -10.48
N ARG A 28 7.16 12.13 -10.08
CA ARG A 28 7.46 11.24 -8.94
C ARG A 28 6.76 11.70 -7.66
N ALA A 29 6.89 12.98 -7.32
CA ALA A 29 6.30 13.58 -6.14
C ALA A 29 4.77 13.53 -6.16
N LYS A 30 4.14 13.79 -7.31
CA LYS A 30 2.68 13.74 -7.43
C LYS A 30 2.16 12.31 -7.43
N ALA A 31 2.88 11.37 -8.03
CA ALA A 31 2.54 9.95 -8.03
C ALA A 31 2.48 9.38 -6.61
N LEU A 32 3.47 9.68 -5.77
CA LEU A 32 3.47 9.29 -4.37
C LEU A 32 2.25 9.84 -3.61
N HIS A 33 1.92 11.11 -3.84
CA HIS A 33 0.76 11.73 -3.20
C HIS A 33 -0.56 11.09 -3.65
N VAL A 34 -0.72 10.84 -4.96
CA VAL A 34 -1.90 10.15 -5.50
C VAL A 34 -2.02 8.74 -4.94
N LEU A 35 -0.92 7.99 -4.84
CA LEU A 35 -0.89 6.68 -4.22
C LEU A 35 -1.36 6.75 -2.76
N GLY A 36 -0.84 7.70 -1.99
CA GLY A 36 -1.28 7.92 -0.60
C GLY A 36 -2.79 8.15 -0.49
N CYS A 37 -3.35 9.03 -1.33
CA CYS A 37 -4.79 9.28 -1.37
C CYS A 37 -5.62 8.08 -1.86
N ALA A 38 -5.12 7.31 -2.82
CA ALA A 38 -5.84 6.14 -3.32
C ALA A 38 -5.94 5.06 -2.24
N LEU A 39 -4.86 4.84 -1.48
CA LEU A 39 -4.83 3.83 -0.42
C LEU A 39 -5.77 4.15 0.75
N THR A 40 -6.09 5.43 1.01
CA THR A 40 -7.08 5.77 2.06
C THR A 40 -8.49 5.36 1.69
N ALA A 41 -8.80 5.22 0.39
CA ALA A 41 -10.10 4.73 -0.03
C ALA A 41 -10.27 3.26 0.39
N VAL A 42 -9.21 2.44 0.30
CA VAL A 42 -9.21 0.97 0.53
C VAL A 42 -9.84 0.59 1.88
N THR A 43 -11.02 -0.05 1.83
CA THR A 43 -11.77 -0.52 3.00
C THR A 43 -11.78 -2.04 3.17
N GLN A 44 -11.49 -2.79 2.10
CA GLN A 44 -11.39 -4.25 2.12
C GLN A 44 -10.09 -4.67 1.42
N LEU A 45 -9.43 -5.68 1.95
CA LEU A 45 -8.15 -6.16 1.44
C LEU A 45 -8.20 -7.67 1.24
N PRO A 46 -7.96 -8.19 0.02
CA PRO A 46 -7.76 -9.61 -0.21
C PRO A 46 -6.48 -10.08 0.48
N ILE A 47 -6.46 -11.34 0.91
CA ILE A 47 -5.26 -11.95 1.52
C ILE A 47 -4.05 -11.87 0.58
N SER A 48 -4.26 -11.96 -0.74
CA SER A 48 -3.20 -11.83 -1.75
C SER A 48 -2.47 -10.48 -1.73
N HIS A 49 -3.11 -9.43 -1.18
CA HIS A 49 -2.56 -8.08 -1.12
C HIS A 49 -2.10 -7.69 0.30
N ALA A 50 -2.09 -8.64 1.26
CA ALA A 50 -1.65 -8.39 2.63
C ALA A 50 -0.19 -7.92 2.72
N GLY A 51 0.67 -8.38 1.79
CA GLY A 51 2.08 -8.02 1.71
C GLY A 51 2.37 -6.66 1.06
N LEU A 52 1.36 -5.97 0.52
CA LEU A 52 1.55 -4.80 -0.36
C LEU A 52 2.52 -3.74 0.19
N PHE A 53 2.42 -3.40 1.47
CA PHE A 53 3.29 -2.38 2.06
C PHE A 53 4.74 -2.84 2.18
N VAL A 54 4.95 -4.05 2.70
CA VAL A 54 6.28 -4.60 2.98
C VAL A 54 7.01 -4.98 1.70
N GLU A 55 6.30 -5.61 0.78
CA GLU A 55 6.87 -6.16 -0.45
C GLU A 55 7.01 -5.10 -1.55
N TYR A 56 6.24 -4.01 -1.50
CA TYR A 56 6.16 -3.07 -2.61
C TYR A 56 6.31 -1.59 -2.21
N ILE A 57 5.43 -1.07 -1.35
CA ILE A 57 5.39 0.37 -1.06
C ILE A 57 6.65 0.85 -0.31
N PHE A 58 7.09 0.14 0.73
CA PHE A 58 8.28 0.53 1.49
C PHE A 58 9.60 0.40 0.71
N PRO A 59 9.81 -0.67 -0.08
CA PRO A 59 10.93 -0.71 -1.01
C PRO A 59 10.93 0.47 -1.98
N GLN A 60 9.78 0.82 -2.55
CA GLN A 60 9.67 1.96 -3.45
C GLN A 60 9.99 3.29 -2.76
N LEU A 61 9.46 3.52 -1.56
CA LEU A 61 9.79 4.72 -0.76
C LEU A 61 11.28 4.82 -0.44
N THR A 62 11.90 3.69 -0.09
CA THR A 62 13.35 3.64 0.18
C THR A 62 14.14 4.00 -1.08
N SER A 63 13.77 3.47 -2.24
CA SER A 63 14.37 3.84 -3.53
C SER A 63 14.23 5.34 -3.81
N MET A 64 13.06 5.92 -3.55
CA MET A 64 12.83 7.36 -3.69
C MET A 64 13.60 8.23 -2.68
N MET A 65 14.13 7.68 -1.59
CA MET A 65 14.92 8.42 -0.58
C MET A 65 16.43 8.21 -0.71
N SER A 66 16.87 7.09 -1.27
CA SER A 66 18.28 6.69 -1.33
C SER A 66 19.01 7.07 -2.63
N GLY A 67 18.36 7.77 -3.57
CA GLY A 67 18.96 8.17 -4.84
C GLY A 67 20.03 9.26 -4.68
N MET A 68 21.17 9.09 -5.35
CA MET A 68 22.23 10.12 -5.42
C MET A 68 21.71 11.45 -5.99
N ASP A 69 20.74 11.40 -6.90
CA ASP A 69 20.14 12.57 -7.56
C ASP A 69 18.78 12.95 -6.96
N ASN A 70 18.58 12.71 -5.67
CA ASN A 70 17.29 12.99 -5.06
C ASN A 70 16.98 14.48 -4.97
N GLU A 71 16.03 14.90 -5.80
CA GLU A 71 15.55 16.27 -5.83
C GLU A 71 14.78 16.59 -4.52
N PRO A 72 15.05 17.75 -3.88
CA PRO A 72 14.41 18.12 -2.61
C PRO A 72 12.89 18.04 -2.62
N MET A 73 12.25 18.30 -3.76
CA MET A 73 10.80 18.21 -3.92
C MET A 73 10.26 16.78 -3.67
N VAL A 74 11.00 15.75 -4.10
CA VAL A 74 10.60 14.35 -3.90
C VAL A 74 10.67 14.01 -2.43
N LEU A 75 11.73 14.41 -1.73
CA LEU A 75 11.89 14.18 -0.30
C LEU A 75 10.83 14.91 0.54
N LEU A 76 10.48 16.15 0.16
CA LEU A 76 9.39 16.88 0.79
C LEU A 76 8.04 16.18 0.56
N SER A 77 7.80 15.66 -0.64
CA SER A 77 6.60 14.86 -0.92
C SER A 77 6.56 13.58 -0.08
N VAL A 78 7.70 12.90 0.08
CA VAL A 78 7.81 11.74 0.98
C VAL A 78 7.45 12.13 2.40
N ALA A 79 8.05 13.19 2.95
CA ALA A 79 7.74 13.67 4.30
C ALA A 79 6.26 14.04 4.47
N GLN A 80 5.64 14.70 3.48
CA GLN A 80 4.23 15.08 3.50
C GLN A 80 3.28 13.87 3.52
N ASN A 81 3.63 12.77 2.85
CA ASN A 81 2.76 11.60 2.71
C ASN A 81 3.11 10.47 3.69
N LEU A 82 4.27 10.53 4.36
CA LEU A 82 4.76 9.47 5.24
C LEU A 82 3.76 9.11 6.34
N GLY A 83 3.13 10.12 6.97
CA GLY A 83 2.13 9.90 8.00
C GLY A 83 0.92 9.11 7.50
N VAL A 84 0.37 9.50 6.34
CA VAL A 84 -0.77 8.80 5.71
C VAL A 84 -0.38 7.35 5.37
N LEU A 85 0.80 7.15 4.78
CA LEU A 85 1.27 5.82 4.39
C LEU A 85 1.52 4.91 5.60
N ALA A 86 2.08 5.45 6.68
CA ALA A 86 2.25 4.71 7.93
C ALA A 86 0.89 4.31 8.53
N THR A 87 -0.08 5.22 8.58
CA THR A 87 -1.44 4.90 9.05
C THR A 87 -2.10 3.85 8.17
N GLN A 88 -2.00 3.96 6.84
CA GLN A 88 -2.57 2.96 5.94
C GLN A 88 -1.86 1.61 6.06
N SER A 89 -0.54 1.56 6.27
CA SER A 89 0.18 0.31 6.50
C SER A 89 -0.37 -0.45 7.70
N LEU A 90 -0.67 0.25 8.80
CA LEU A 90 -1.26 -0.37 9.98
C LEU A 90 -2.68 -0.87 9.70
N ARG A 91 -3.52 -0.04 9.08
CA ARG A 91 -4.89 -0.42 8.70
C ARG A 91 -4.90 -1.65 7.79
N PHE A 92 -4.00 -1.72 6.81
CA PHE A 92 -3.92 -2.86 5.90
C PHE A 92 -3.52 -4.14 6.63
N ALA A 93 -2.60 -4.05 7.62
CA ALA A 93 -2.25 -5.19 8.46
C ALA A 93 -3.47 -5.68 9.27
N GLU A 94 -4.25 -4.77 9.86
CA GLU A 94 -5.48 -5.10 10.58
C GLU A 94 -6.52 -5.76 9.67
N LEU A 95 -6.75 -5.21 8.47
CA LEU A 95 -7.65 -5.78 7.48
C LEU A 95 -7.21 -7.18 7.04
N ALA A 96 -5.90 -7.40 6.83
CA ALA A 96 -5.35 -8.70 6.50
C ALA A 96 -5.56 -9.73 7.61
N VAL A 97 -5.42 -9.31 8.88
CA VAL A 97 -5.71 -10.18 10.03
C VAL A 97 -7.20 -10.54 10.08
N ALA A 98 -8.09 -9.56 9.91
CA ALA A 98 -9.54 -9.78 9.93
C ALA A 98 -10.04 -10.65 8.77
N ALA A 99 -9.38 -10.60 7.61
CA ALA A 99 -9.72 -11.39 6.44
C ALA A 99 -9.30 -12.87 6.55
N ARG A 100 -8.45 -13.23 7.52
CA ARG A 100 -8.10 -14.65 7.76
C ARG A 100 -9.34 -15.40 8.24
N PRO A 101 -9.78 -16.46 7.54
CA PRO A 101 -10.86 -17.30 8.04
C PRO A 101 -10.46 -17.84 9.41
N THR A 102 -11.32 -17.69 10.42
CA THR A 102 -11.16 -18.33 11.73
C THR A 102 -11.25 -19.85 11.58
N ALA A 103 -10.18 -20.48 11.12
CA ALA A 103 -10.02 -21.93 11.14
C ALA A 103 -9.70 -22.35 12.58
N GLN A 104 -10.72 -22.43 13.46
CA GLN A 104 -10.73 -23.21 14.73
C GLN A 104 -12.02 -23.07 15.57
N ALA A 105 -13.22 -23.05 14.96
CA ALA A 105 -14.48 -23.17 15.70
C ALA A 105 -15.35 -24.27 15.08
N GLY A 106 -15.00 -25.55 15.29
CA GLY A 106 -15.78 -26.65 14.74
C GLY A 106 -15.24 -28.07 14.86
N ASN A 107 -14.31 -28.38 15.79
CA ASN A 107 -13.99 -29.78 16.10
C ASN A 107 -14.51 -30.12 17.50
N THR A 108 -15.81 -30.38 17.61
CA THR A 108 -16.36 -31.18 18.71
C THR A 108 -15.96 -32.63 18.47
N PRO A 109 -15.18 -33.28 19.35
CA PRO A 109 -15.01 -34.72 19.28
C PRO A 109 -16.37 -35.37 19.55
N LYS A 110 -16.89 -36.13 18.56
CA LYS A 110 -17.98 -37.07 18.80
C LYS A 110 -17.48 -38.08 19.82
N ALA A 111 -18.12 -38.10 20.99
CA ALA A 111 -18.06 -39.24 21.89
C ALA A 111 -18.89 -40.36 21.25
N GLU A 112 -18.21 -41.42 20.83
CA GLU A 112 -18.77 -42.76 20.62
C GLU A 112 -17.89 -43.76 21.36
#